data_AF-A0AAD5UVG0-F1
#
_entry.id   AF-A0AAD5UVG0-F1
#
_cell.length_a   1.000
_cell.length_b   1.000
_cell.length_c   1.000
_cell.angle_alpha   90.00
_cell.angle_beta   90.00
_cell.angle_gamma   90.00
#
_symmetry.space_group_name_H-M   'P 1'
#
loop_
_entity.id
_entity.type
_entity.pdbx_description
1 polymer ?
#
loop_
_entity_poly.entity_id
_entity_poly.type
_entity_poly.pdbx_seq_one_letter_code
_entity_poly.pdbx_strand_id
1 'polypeptide(L)'
;MTTTPMASSMYPFRFTQRATPPTVDPELFKKGQDHLKTALRRYHWLCAAIQQKYTILDNIPVEFGPGVFFPRQGLDFTPYTQYSFEPVRGVKLHPREDGTIHPGDLELYRDWFEGNWRCREAGILYCVAEFREFWNMVINYHSVAKTTGKEDWDKLFEKLKRRACIRDREDVLKKRRTTLAAPTTRDISLREQRFLDARAESSRNDTSSGVPNTDDEDDEIFNLNLDLKVDPEMEAMRKESARILKICSNPECLAVVMKNETGEATPESPKLVACSRCKFTYYCDVSLMITLLTLLPLNL
;
A
#
# COMPACT_ATOMS: atom_id res chain seq x y z
N MET A 1 -55.11 -32.28 25.13
CA MET A 1 -53.64 -32.32 25.23
C MET A 1 -53.11 -31.00 24.73
N THR A 2 -52.72 -30.12 25.65
CA THR A 2 -52.39 -28.72 25.39
C THR A 2 -50.87 -28.59 25.48
N THR A 3 -50.22 -28.32 24.34
CA THR A 3 -48.77 -28.17 24.24
C THR A 3 -48.37 -26.73 24.56
N THR A 4 -47.68 -26.55 25.67
CA THR A 4 -47.07 -25.27 26.09
C THR A 4 -45.74 -25.06 25.34
N PRO A 5 -45.50 -23.91 24.70
CA PRO A 5 -44.19 -23.62 24.11
C PRO A 5 -43.19 -23.20 25.19
N MET A 6 -42.04 -23.86 25.22
CA MET A 6 -40.91 -23.44 26.07
C MET A 6 -40.27 -22.19 25.50
N ALA A 7 -40.42 -21.07 26.21
CA ALA A 7 -39.71 -19.84 25.94
C ALA A 7 -38.21 -20.06 26.19
N SER A 8 -37.43 -20.13 25.11
CA SER A 8 -35.97 -20.16 25.16
C SER A 8 -35.48 -18.79 25.61
N SER A 9 -35.08 -18.72 26.89
CA SER A 9 -34.43 -17.56 27.50
C SER A 9 -33.03 -17.38 26.90
N MET A 10 -32.96 -16.72 25.75
CA MET A 10 -31.71 -16.22 25.16
C MET A 10 -31.21 -15.07 26.03
N TYR A 11 -30.38 -15.39 27.04
CA TYR A 11 -29.62 -14.37 27.75
C TYR A 11 -28.62 -13.73 26.78
N PRO A 12 -28.70 -12.43 26.48
CA PRO A 12 -27.65 -11.77 25.72
C PRO A 12 -26.42 -11.69 26.62
N PHE A 13 -25.45 -12.58 26.40
CA PHE A 13 -24.10 -12.41 26.91
C PHE A 13 -23.54 -11.10 26.34
N ARG A 14 -23.71 -10.00 27.06
CA ARG A 14 -22.99 -8.76 26.82
C ARG A 14 -21.55 -9.00 27.27
N PHE A 15 -20.68 -9.35 26.33
CA PHE A 15 -19.24 -9.27 26.53
C PHE A 15 -18.87 -7.81 26.79
N THR A 16 -18.75 -7.43 28.06
CA THR A 16 -18.07 -6.18 28.45
C THR A 16 -16.58 -6.43 28.37
N GLN A 17 -16.02 -6.20 27.18
CA GLN A 17 -14.59 -6.27 26.95
C GLN A 17 -13.93 -5.14 27.76
N ARG A 18 -13.30 -5.48 28.88
CA ARG A 18 -12.42 -4.54 29.59
C ARG A 18 -11.24 -4.28 28.67
N ALA A 19 -11.18 -3.07 28.12
CA ALA A 19 -10.01 -2.55 27.43
C ALA A 19 -8.91 -2.28 28.47
N THR A 20 -8.24 -3.34 28.93
CA THR A 20 -6.89 -3.16 29.46
C THR A 20 -6.03 -2.71 28.28
N PRO A 21 -5.36 -1.54 28.36
CA PRO A 21 -4.35 -1.19 27.37
C PRO A 21 -3.37 -2.36 27.36
N PRO A 22 -3.13 -3.01 26.22
CA PRO A 22 -2.23 -4.14 26.22
C PRO A 22 -0.87 -3.55 26.59
N THR A 23 -0.38 -3.90 27.78
CA THR A 23 1.05 -4.17 27.93
C THR A 23 1.32 -5.29 26.94
N VAL A 24 1.50 -4.92 25.67
CA VAL A 24 1.77 -5.86 24.59
C VAL A 24 3.09 -6.50 25.00
N ASP A 25 3.04 -7.78 25.30
CA ASP A 25 4.24 -8.58 25.48
C ASP A 25 5.19 -8.26 24.30
N PRO A 26 6.37 -7.66 24.56
CA PRO A 26 7.29 -7.26 23.50
C PRO A 26 7.63 -8.41 22.55
N GLU A 27 7.60 -9.66 23.02
CA GLU A 27 7.80 -10.84 22.18
C GLU A 27 6.64 -11.08 21.21
N LEU A 28 5.39 -10.94 21.66
CA LEU A 28 4.22 -11.06 20.80
C LEU A 28 4.18 -9.94 19.76
N PHE A 29 4.56 -8.72 20.14
CA PHE A 29 4.68 -7.62 19.20
C PHE A 29 5.71 -7.91 18.11
N LYS A 30 6.90 -8.37 18.51
CA LYS A 30 7.97 -8.76 17.58
C LYS A 30 7.52 -9.87 16.63
N LYS A 31 6.86 -10.92 17.15
CA LYS A 31 6.27 -12.00 16.31
C LYS A 31 5.28 -11.45 15.30
N GLY A 32 4.43 -10.50 15.71
CA GLY A 32 3.51 -9.81 14.81
C GLY A 32 4.22 -9.04 13.68
N GLN A 33 5.32 -8.35 14.00
CA GLN A 33 6.14 -7.66 13.00
C GLN A 33 6.81 -8.63 12.03
N ASP A 34 7.32 -9.76 12.52
CA ASP A 34 7.96 -10.78 11.69
C ASP A 34 6.94 -11.47 10.76
N HIS A 35 5.72 -11.71 11.24
CA HIS A 35 4.61 -12.19 10.41
C HIS A 35 4.23 -11.17 9.33
N LEU A 36 4.18 -9.87 9.66
CA LEU A 36 3.89 -8.82 8.68
C LEU A 36 4.95 -8.76 7.58
N LYS A 37 6.24 -8.77 7.95
CA LYS A 37 7.36 -8.81 6.99
C LYS A 37 7.26 -10.02 6.06
N THR A 38 6.95 -11.17 6.63
CA THR A 38 6.79 -12.42 5.87
C THR A 38 5.60 -12.36 4.91
N ALA A 39 4.45 -11.83 5.37
CA ALA A 39 3.26 -11.65 4.55
C ALA A 39 3.48 -10.65 3.41
N LEU A 40 4.18 -9.55 3.67
CA LEU A 40 4.54 -8.55 2.66
C LEU A 40 5.43 -9.16 1.58
N ARG A 41 6.47 -9.92 1.96
CA ARG A 41 7.33 -10.63 1.00
C ARG A 41 6.52 -11.58 0.11
N ARG A 42 5.66 -12.41 0.72
CA ARG A 42 4.78 -13.36 0.00
C ARG A 42 3.80 -12.65 -0.94
N TYR A 43 3.27 -11.50 -0.52
CA TYR A 43 2.40 -10.68 -1.34
C TYR A 43 3.10 -10.16 -2.60
N HIS A 44 4.35 -9.69 -2.46
CA HIS A 44 5.12 -9.23 -3.60
C HIS A 44 5.47 -10.38 -4.54
N TRP A 45 5.85 -11.57 -4.04
CA TRP A 45 6.03 -12.75 -4.88
C TRP A 45 4.77 -13.07 -5.69
N LEU A 46 3.60 -13.09 -5.04
CA LEU A 46 2.32 -13.29 -5.71
C LEU A 46 2.08 -12.24 -6.81
N CYS A 47 2.33 -10.97 -6.52
CA CYS A 47 2.17 -9.89 -7.49
C CYS A 47 3.11 -10.01 -8.69
N ALA A 48 4.39 -10.33 -8.44
CA ALA A 48 5.38 -10.52 -9.48
C ALA A 48 5.02 -11.71 -10.38
N ALA A 49 4.56 -12.80 -9.76
CA ALA A 49 4.13 -14.01 -10.45
C ALA A 49 2.89 -13.77 -11.33
N ILE A 50 1.86 -13.09 -10.82
CA ILE A 50 0.64 -12.74 -11.60
C ILE A 50 0.96 -11.77 -12.75
N GLN A 51 1.96 -10.91 -12.60
CA GLN A 51 2.40 -9.99 -13.66
C GLN A 51 3.38 -10.65 -14.65
N GLN A 52 3.73 -11.92 -14.44
CA GLN A 52 4.76 -12.62 -15.21
C GLN A 52 6.11 -11.87 -15.21
N LYS A 53 6.42 -11.16 -14.13
CA LYS A 53 7.68 -10.43 -13.93
C LYS A 53 8.72 -11.36 -13.28
N TYR A 54 9.00 -12.47 -13.94
CA TYR A 54 10.01 -13.45 -13.53
C TYR A 54 10.61 -14.17 -14.73
N THR A 55 11.80 -14.72 -14.55
CA THR A 55 12.46 -15.62 -15.49
C THR A 55 12.62 -17.00 -14.85
N ILE A 56 12.42 -18.06 -15.64
CA ILE A 56 12.67 -19.42 -15.17
C ILE A 56 14.18 -19.66 -15.25
N LEU A 57 14.77 -20.05 -14.13
CA LEU A 57 16.16 -20.46 -14.05
C LEU A 57 16.23 -21.97 -14.22
N ASP A 58 16.90 -22.43 -15.27
CA ASP A 58 17.16 -23.84 -15.50
C ASP A 58 18.49 -24.27 -14.89
N ASN A 59 18.65 -25.59 -14.71
CA ASN A 59 19.90 -26.23 -14.29
C ASN A 59 20.49 -25.64 -12.99
N ILE A 60 19.65 -25.27 -12.03
CA ILE A 60 20.16 -24.84 -10.72
C ILE A 60 20.87 -26.04 -10.09
N PRO A 61 22.19 -25.94 -9.83
CA PRO A 61 22.91 -27.02 -9.18
C PRO A 61 22.27 -27.23 -7.81
N VAL A 62 21.67 -28.39 -7.63
CA VAL A 62 21.15 -28.78 -6.33
C VAL A 62 22.38 -29.00 -5.47
N GLU A 63 22.51 -28.28 -4.37
CA GLU A 63 23.45 -28.67 -3.32
C GLU A 63 23.07 -30.10 -2.93
N PHE A 64 23.88 -31.05 -3.37
CA PHE A 64 23.53 -32.47 -3.51
C PHE A 64 23.22 -33.11 -2.16
N GLY A 65 21.98 -32.97 -1.70
CA GLY A 65 21.41 -33.87 -0.71
C GLY A 65 21.20 -35.25 -1.35
N PRO A 66 21.48 -36.35 -0.64
CA PRO A 66 21.23 -37.70 -1.15
C PRO A 66 19.74 -37.85 -1.55
N GLY A 67 19.47 -38.18 -2.81
CA GLY A 67 18.13 -38.47 -3.32
C GLY A 67 17.51 -37.46 -4.31
N VAL A 68 18.22 -36.42 -4.73
CA VAL A 68 17.73 -35.52 -5.79
C VAL A 68 18.26 -35.93 -7.16
N PHE A 69 17.45 -36.70 -7.91
CA PHE A 69 17.84 -37.27 -9.21
C PHE A 69 17.50 -36.40 -10.43
N PHE A 70 16.75 -35.30 -10.24
CA PHE A 70 16.25 -34.48 -11.35
C PHE A 70 16.75 -33.05 -11.23
N PRO A 71 17.08 -32.39 -12.36
CA PRO A 71 17.42 -30.98 -12.36
C PRO A 71 16.28 -30.18 -11.72
N ARG A 72 16.65 -29.21 -10.88
CA ARG A 72 15.70 -28.28 -10.29
C ARG A 72 15.75 -26.98 -11.06
N GLN A 73 14.60 -26.31 -11.06
CA GLN A 73 14.45 -24.99 -11.62
C GLN A 73 14.31 -23.98 -10.50
N GLY A 74 14.32 -22.71 -10.88
CA GLY A 74 13.99 -21.61 -10.01
C GLY A 74 13.26 -20.50 -10.73
N LEU A 75 12.90 -19.49 -9.97
CA LEU A 75 12.23 -18.28 -10.45
C LEU A 75 13.08 -17.10 -10.00
N ASP A 76 13.61 -16.35 -10.97
CA ASP A 76 14.27 -15.08 -10.72
C ASP A 76 13.28 -13.94 -10.95
N PHE A 77 13.05 -13.15 -9.91
CA PHE A 77 12.10 -12.03 -9.89
C PHE A 77 12.78 -10.68 -10.15
N THR A 78 14.01 -10.65 -10.65
CA THR A 78 14.72 -9.42 -11.05
C THR A 78 13.88 -8.47 -11.92
N PRO A 79 13.01 -8.93 -12.85
CA PRO A 79 12.12 -8.05 -13.62
C PRO A 79 11.08 -7.29 -12.78
N TYR A 80 10.83 -7.69 -11.53
CA TYR A 80 9.89 -7.04 -10.61
C TYR A 80 10.61 -5.99 -9.75
N THR A 81 10.40 -4.71 -10.06
CA THR A 81 11.16 -3.60 -9.44
C THR A 81 10.55 -3.04 -8.15
N GLN A 82 9.31 -3.40 -7.82
CA GLN A 82 8.62 -2.86 -6.63
C GLN A 82 9.14 -3.45 -5.32
N TYR A 83 9.82 -4.60 -5.39
CA TYR A 83 10.39 -5.29 -4.25
C TYR A 83 11.56 -6.16 -4.71
N SER A 84 12.71 -6.09 -4.03
CA SER A 84 13.87 -6.92 -4.36
C SER A 84 13.74 -8.29 -3.69
N PHE A 85 14.00 -9.36 -4.44
CA PHE A 85 13.94 -10.72 -3.94
C PHE A 85 15.23 -11.48 -4.18
N GLU A 86 15.45 -12.47 -3.34
CA GLU A 86 16.29 -13.60 -3.70
C GLU A 86 15.54 -14.52 -4.67
N PRO A 87 16.22 -15.11 -5.67
CA PRO A 87 15.60 -16.09 -6.56
C PRO A 87 15.05 -17.28 -5.76
N VAL A 88 13.85 -17.72 -6.11
CA VAL A 88 13.28 -18.96 -5.56
C VAL A 88 14.00 -20.11 -6.25
N ARG A 89 14.71 -20.96 -5.50
CA ARG A 89 15.49 -22.09 -6.05
C ARG A 89 14.88 -23.42 -5.65
N GLY A 90 15.24 -24.49 -6.36
CA GLY A 90 14.88 -25.86 -5.95
C GLY A 90 13.45 -26.28 -6.31
N VAL A 91 12.76 -25.53 -7.18
CA VAL A 91 11.37 -25.84 -7.56
C VAL A 91 11.36 -26.90 -8.66
N LYS A 92 10.45 -27.87 -8.56
CA LYS A 92 10.16 -28.81 -9.65
C LYS A 92 9.03 -28.26 -10.49
N LEU A 93 9.35 -27.67 -11.63
CA LEU A 93 8.34 -27.30 -12.61
C LEU A 93 8.26 -28.41 -13.66
N HIS A 94 7.08 -28.61 -14.22
CA HIS A 94 6.85 -29.60 -15.28
C HIS A 94 5.80 -29.09 -16.28
N PRO A 95 5.94 -27.85 -16.79
CA PRO A 95 5.12 -27.42 -17.91
C PRO A 95 5.36 -28.33 -19.11
N ARG A 96 4.29 -28.58 -19.87
CA ARG A 96 4.37 -29.11 -21.23
C ARG A 96 5.00 -28.07 -22.16
N GLU A 97 5.27 -28.46 -23.39
CA GLU A 97 5.86 -27.57 -24.40
C GLU A 97 5.04 -26.29 -24.65
N ASP A 98 3.72 -26.35 -24.48
CA ASP A 98 2.80 -25.21 -24.59
C ASP A 98 2.64 -24.39 -23.29
N GLY A 99 3.43 -24.71 -22.26
CA GLY A 99 3.37 -24.12 -20.94
C GLY A 99 2.23 -24.63 -20.05
N THR A 100 1.35 -25.51 -20.54
CA THR A 100 0.25 -26.06 -19.75
C THR A 100 0.74 -27.12 -18.77
N ILE A 101 -0.02 -27.36 -17.72
CA ILE A 101 0.16 -28.43 -16.76
C ILE A 101 -0.91 -29.49 -17.01
N HIS A 102 -0.56 -30.78 -16.84
CA HIS A 102 -1.51 -31.86 -17.04
C HIS A 102 -2.75 -31.66 -16.12
N PRO A 103 -4.00 -31.80 -16.61
CA PRO A 103 -5.18 -31.57 -15.78
C PRO A 103 -5.23 -32.42 -14.50
N GLY A 104 -4.81 -33.68 -14.57
CA GLY A 104 -4.66 -34.55 -13.39
C GLY A 104 -3.65 -34.04 -12.35
N ASP A 105 -2.59 -33.34 -12.76
CA ASP A 105 -1.65 -32.70 -11.82
C ASP A 105 -2.30 -31.49 -11.16
N LEU A 106 -3.08 -30.68 -11.90
CA LEU A 106 -3.82 -29.54 -11.34
C LEU A 106 -4.87 -29.97 -10.30
N GLU A 107 -5.57 -31.07 -10.58
CA GLU A 107 -6.50 -31.69 -9.64
C GLU A 107 -5.78 -32.14 -8.36
N LEU A 108 -4.66 -32.85 -8.49
CA LEU A 108 -3.84 -33.25 -7.34
C LEU A 108 -3.39 -32.03 -6.52
N TYR A 109 -3.01 -30.92 -7.16
CA TYR A 109 -2.56 -29.71 -6.48
C TYR A 109 -3.68 -29.03 -5.72
N ARG A 110 -4.86 -28.91 -6.35
CA ARG A 110 -6.05 -28.39 -5.69
C ARG A 110 -6.39 -29.22 -4.45
N ASP A 111 -6.47 -30.54 -4.59
CA ASP A 111 -6.84 -31.43 -3.50
C ASP A 111 -5.81 -31.38 -2.36
N TRP A 112 -4.52 -31.25 -2.70
CA TRP A 112 -3.46 -31.03 -1.72
C TRP A 112 -3.63 -29.73 -0.92
N PHE A 113 -3.91 -28.61 -1.60
CA PHE A 113 -4.15 -27.32 -0.94
C PHE A 113 -5.41 -27.33 -0.08
N GLU A 114 -6.48 -27.99 -0.54
CA GLU A 114 -7.74 -28.10 0.18
C GLU A 114 -7.62 -29.04 1.39
N GLY A 115 -6.83 -30.10 1.29
CA GLY A 115 -6.52 -31.01 2.39
C GLY A 115 -5.64 -30.39 3.48
N ASN A 116 -4.78 -29.43 3.12
CA ASN A 116 -3.84 -28.81 4.04
C ASN A 116 -4.46 -27.67 4.86
N TRP A 117 -4.61 -27.89 6.17
CA TRP A 117 -5.22 -26.90 7.07
C TRP A 117 -4.50 -25.55 7.08
N ARG A 118 -3.17 -25.51 6.90
CA ARG A 118 -2.42 -24.25 6.87
C ARG A 118 -2.76 -23.43 5.64
N CYS A 119 -2.96 -24.09 4.50
CA CYS A 119 -3.40 -23.44 3.26
C CYS A 119 -4.84 -22.92 3.39
N ARG A 120 -5.72 -23.66 4.08
CA ARG A 120 -7.10 -23.22 4.34
C ARG A 120 -7.15 -21.98 5.25
N GLU A 121 -6.36 -21.96 6.33
CA GLU A 121 -6.40 -20.87 7.31
C GLU A 121 -5.59 -19.64 6.89
N ALA A 122 -4.38 -19.84 6.36
CA ALA A 122 -3.49 -18.75 5.96
C ALA A 122 -3.66 -18.33 4.49
N GLY A 123 -4.46 -19.07 3.72
CA GLY A 123 -4.82 -18.76 2.35
C GLY A 123 -3.64 -18.80 1.38
N ILE A 124 -3.81 -18.13 0.25
CA ILE A 124 -2.88 -18.18 -0.89
C ILE A 124 -1.47 -17.67 -0.56
N LEU A 125 -1.33 -16.73 0.38
CA LEU A 125 -0.02 -16.21 0.75
C LEU A 125 0.86 -17.28 1.39
N TYR A 126 0.27 -18.23 2.12
CA TYR A 126 1.00 -19.38 2.62
C TYR A 126 1.41 -20.31 1.47
N CYS A 127 0.52 -20.52 0.49
CA CYS A 127 0.79 -21.36 -0.68
C CYS A 127 2.00 -20.87 -1.49
N VAL A 128 2.15 -19.55 -1.65
CA VAL A 128 3.22 -18.92 -2.45
C VAL A 128 4.62 -19.27 -1.97
N ALA A 129 4.84 -19.35 -0.66
CA ALA A 129 6.20 -19.55 -0.12
C ALA A 129 6.62 -21.02 -0.04
N GLU A 130 5.68 -21.92 0.25
CA GLU A 130 6.03 -23.24 0.76
C GLU A 130 5.83 -24.37 -0.26
N PHE A 131 5.09 -24.13 -1.35
CA PHE A 131 4.63 -25.22 -2.22
C PHE A 131 5.05 -25.04 -3.67
N ARG A 132 5.70 -26.08 -4.21
CA ARG A 132 6.03 -26.18 -5.64
C ARG A 132 4.78 -26.27 -6.52
N GLU A 133 3.71 -26.81 -5.97
CA GLU A 133 2.41 -26.99 -6.63
C GLU A 133 1.83 -25.63 -7.04
N PHE A 134 2.00 -24.62 -6.18
CA PHE A 134 1.54 -23.26 -6.45
C PHE A 134 2.19 -22.69 -7.71
N TRP A 135 3.50 -22.86 -7.87
CA TRP A 135 4.24 -22.33 -9.01
C TRP A 135 3.82 -22.99 -10.34
N ASN A 136 3.53 -24.29 -10.34
CA ASN A 136 2.99 -24.96 -11.52
C ASN A 136 1.59 -24.42 -11.89
N MET A 137 0.71 -24.19 -10.91
CA MET A 137 -0.60 -23.59 -11.15
C MET A 137 -0.48 -22.16 -11.74
N VAL A 138 0.47 -21.36 -11.25
CA VAL A 138 0.72 -20.02 -11.81
C VAL A 138 1.24 -20.08 -13.24
N ILE A 139 2.14 -21.01 -13.55
CA ILE A 139 2.64 -21.20 -14.93
C ILE A 139 1.48 -21.61 -15.84
N ASN A 140 0.62 -22.54 -15.40
CA ASN A 140 -0.56 -22.93 -16.16
C ASN A 140 -1.52 -21.76 -16.40
N TYR A 141 -1.69 -20.86 -15.41
CA TYR A 141 -2.49 -19.66 -15.57
C TYR A 141 -1.95 -18.71 -16.65
N HIS A 142 -0.62 -18.67 -16.86
CA HIS A 142 -0.01 -17.87 -17.93
C HIS A 142 0.07 -18.58 -19.27
N SER A 143 -0.11 -19.90 -19.31
CA SER A 143 -0.15 -20.71 -20.53
C SER A 143 -1.37 -20.41 -21.42
N VAL A 144 -1.57 -21.21 -22.46
CA VAL A 144 -2.79 -21.16 -23.30
C VAL A 144 -4.07 -21.52 -22.52
N ALA A 145 -3.98 -22.25 -21.41
CA ALA A 145 -5.13 -22.68 -20.62
C ALA A 145 -5.78 -21.56 -19.81
N LYS A 146 -5.03 -20.51 -19.45
CA LYS A 146 -5.53 -19.33 -18.71
C LYS A 146 -6.29 -19.65 -17.41
N THR A 147 -5.89 -20.70 -16.71
CA THR A 147 -6.47 -21.10 -15.42
C THR A 147 -5.41 -21.69 -14.50
N THR A 148 -5.59 -21.53 -13.20
CA THR A 148 -4.85 -22.25 -12.16
C THR A 148 -5.44 -23.63 -11.86
N GLY A 149 -6.62 -23.95 -12.40
CA GLY A 149 -7.44 -25.10 -11.98
C GLY A 149 -8.30 -24.82 -10.73
N LYS A 150 -8.23 -23.60 -10.17
CA LYS A 150 -9.07 -23.15 -9.04
C LYS A 150 -9.70 -21.79 -9.36
N GLU A 151 -10.99 -21.80 -9.66
CA GLU A 151 -11.73 -20.62 -10.14
C GLU A 151 -11.60 -19.38 -9.23
N ASP A 152 -11.61 -19.57 -7.91
CA ASP A 152 -11.46 -18.48 -6.95
C ASP A 152 -10.10 -17.78 -7.06
N TRP A 153 -9.04 -18.55 -7.35
CA TRP A 153 -7.70 -18.01 -7.56
C TRP A 153 -7.61 -17.30 -8.90
N ASP A 154 -8.24 -17.83 -9.95
CA ASP A 154 -8.30 -17.18 -11.26
C ASP A 154 -8.99 -15.81 -11.17
N LYS A 155 -10.14 -15.74 -10.48
CA LYS A 155 -10.85 -14.49 -10.20
C LYS A 155 -9.99 -13.50 -9.42
N LEU A 156 -9.26 -13.98 -8.41
CA LEU A 156 -8.33 -13.18 -7.63
C LEU A 156 -7.18 -12.65 -8.49
N PHE A 157 -6.60 -13.50 -9.36
CA PHE A 157 -5.49 -13.15 -10.23
C PHE A 157 -5.91 -12.08 -11.24
N GLU A 158 -7.07 -12.24 -11.87
CA GLU A 158 -7.64 -11.23 -12.76
C GLU A 158 -7.92 -9.90 -12.04
N LYS A 159 -8.38 -9.95 -10.79
CA LYS A 159 -8.57 -8.74 -9.98
C LYS A 159 -7.24 -8.06 -9.67
N LEU A 160 -6.21 -8.81 -9.29
CA LEU A 160 -4.87 -8.27 -8.98
C LEU A 160 -4.17 -7.74 -10.22
N LYS A 161 -4.26 -8.43 -11.36
CA LYS A 161 -3.71 -8.01 -12.65
C LYS A 161 -4.33 -6.70 -13.13
N ARG A 162 -5.66 -6.56 -13.04
CA ARG A 162 -6.35 -5.30 -13.35
C ARG A 162 -5.88 -4.15 -12.46
N ARG A 163 -5.69 -4.38 -11.16
CA ARG A 163 -5.17 -3.36 -10.23
C ARG A 163 -3.73 -2.97 -10.53
N ALA A 164 -2.87 -3.94 -10.85
CA ALA A 164 -1.50 -3.67 -11.24
C ALA A 164 -1.44 -2.78 -12.50
N CYS A 165 -2.28 -3.07 -13.51
CA CYS A 165 -2.41 -2.25 -14.72
C CYS A 165 -2.82 -0.81 -14.42
N ILE A 166 -3.74 -0.60 -13.47
CA ILE A 166 -4.15 0.75 -13.05
C ILE A 166 -2.99 1.50 -12.39
N ARG A 167 -2.25 0.86 -11.47
CA ARG A 167 -1.08 1.48 -10.82
C ARG A 167 0.01 1.83 -11.81
N ASP A 168 0.36 0.91 -12.70
CA ASP A 168 1.38 1.14 -13.74
C ASP A 168 0.97 2.32 -14.64
N ARG A 169 -0.33 2.45 -14.96
CA ARG A 169 -0.87 3.62 -15.68
C ARG A 169 -0.74 4.91 -14.87
N GLU A 170 -1.07 4.89 -13.58
CA GLU A 170 -0.96 6.06 -12.70
C GLU A 170 0.50 6.52 -12.55
N ASP A 171 1.44 5.59 -12.41
CA ASP A 171 2.87 5.86 -12.34
C ASP A 171 3.40 6.51 -13.62
N VAL A 172 2.99 5.99 -14.79
CA VAL A 172 3.31 6.60 -16.09
C VAL A 172 2.75 8.03 -16.18
N LEU A 173 1.51 8.24 -15.76
CA LEU A 173 0.88 9.56 -15.77
C LEU A 173 1.57 10.52 -14.79
N LYS A 174 1.94 10.06 -13.59
CA LYS A 174 2.68 10.84 -12.60
C LYS A 174 4.03 11.26 -13.16
N LYS A 175 4.79 10.33 -13.76
CA LYS A 175 6.08 10.61 -14.41
C LYS A 175 5.94 11.62 -15.55
N ARG A 176 4.87 11.53 -16.35
CA ARG A 176 4.57 12.51 -17.40
C ARG A 176 4.25 13.88 -16.81
N ARG A 177 3.42 13.96 -15.76
CA ARG A 177 3.10 15.21 -15.08
C ARG A 177 4.34 15.88 -14.49
N THR A 178 5.21 15.11 -13.84
CA THR A 178 6.47 15.67 -13.31
C THR A 178 7.40 16.13 -14.42
N THR A 179 7.46 15.41 -15.54
CA THR A 179 8.26 15.82 -16.71
C THR A 179 7.70 17.08 -17.37
N LEU A 180 6.37 17.20 -17.47
CA LEU A 180 5.70 18.37 -18.06
C LEU A 180 5.71 19.59 -17.13
N ALA A 181 5.70 19.38 -15.81
CA ALA A 181 5.82 20.45 -14.82
C ALA A 181 7.26 20.92 -14.62
N ALA A 182 8.25 20.12 -15.05
CA ALA A 182 9.63 20.55 -15.05
C ALA A 182 9.79 21.75 -16.01
N PRO A 183 10.41 22.86 -15.57
CA PRO A 183 10.64 24.00 -16.43
C PRO A 183 11.45 23.54 -17.65
N THR A 184 11.06 24.01 -18.83
CA THR A 184 11.77 23.65 -20.06
C THR A 184 13.19 24.22 -20.01
N THR A 185 14.13 23.66 -20.78
CA THR A 185 15.48 24.23 -20.90
C THR A 185 15.44 25.71 -21.25
N ARG A 186 14.47 26.12 -22.08
CA ARG A 186 14.23 27.52 -22.42
C ARG A 186 13.79 28.35 -21.20
N ASP A 187 12.88 27.84 -20.37
CA ASP A 187 12.42 28.54 -19.16
C ASP A 187 13.57 28.69 -18.14
N ILE A 188 14.42 27.67 -18.03
CA ILE A 188 15.62 27.71 -17.20
C ILE A 188 16.58 28.79 -17.72
N SER A 189 16.90 28.79 -19.02
CA SER A 189 17.79 29.82 -19.62
C SER A 189 17.21 31.24 -19.50
N LEU A 190 15.89 31.41 -19.64
CA LEU A 190 15.25 32.71 -19.44
C LEU A 190 15.31 33.17 -17.97
N ARG A 191 15.19 32.24 -17.00
CA ARG A 191 15.37 32.55 -15.58
C ARG A 191 16.81 32.94 -15.26
N GLU A 192 17.78 32.21 -15.82
CA GLU A 192 19.21 32.53 -15.69
C GLU A 192 19.53 33.90 -16.28
N GLN A 193 19.01 34.21 -17.47
CA GLN A 193 19.20 35.51 -18.10
C GLN A 193 18.62 36.65 -17.24
N ARG A 194 17.38 36.50 -16.75
CA ARG A 194 16.77 37.50 -15.85
C ARG A 194 17.58 37.71 -14.57
N PHE A 195 18.17 36.65 -14.04
CA PHE A 195 19.02 36.75 -12.86
C PHE A 195 20.32 37.52 -13.15
N LEU A 196 20.95 37.27 -14.31
CA LEU A 196 22.13 38.01 -14.75
C LEU A 196 21.81 39.49 -15.01
N ASP A 197 20.69 39.78 -15.66
CA ASP A 197 20.23 41.14 -15.94
C ASP A 197 19.98 41.93 -14.64
N ALA A 198 19.26 41.33 -13.68
CA ALA A 198 19.01 41.95 -12.37
C ALA A 198 20.31 42.23 -11.59
N ARG A 199 21.30 41.35 -11.70
CA ARG A 199 22.63 41.56 -11.09
C ARG A 199 23.39 42.69 -11.76
N ALA A 200 23.32 42.80 -13.09
CA ALA A 200 23.95 43.88 -13.84
C ALA A 200 23.33 45.24 -13.50
N GLU A 201 22.01 45.31 -13.31
CA GLU A 201 21.31 46.52 -12.87
C GLU A 201 21.72 46.94 -11.45
N SER A 202 21.79 46.00 -10.50
CA SER A 202 22.24 46.30 -9.13
C SER A 202 23.66 46.84 -9.11
N SER A 203 24.56 46.32 -9.95
CA SER A 203 25.94 46.79 -10.04
C SER A 203 26.06 48.21 -10.61
N ARG A 204 25.09 48.67 -11.40
CA ARG A 204 25.11 50.05 -11.94
C ARG A 204 24.70 51.07 -10.90
N ASN A 205 23.75 50.73 -10.04
CA ASN A 205 23.25 51.63 -8.99
C ASN A 205 24.22 51.77 -7.81
N ASP A 206 25.09 50.80 -7.56
CA ASP A 206 26.04 50.81 -6.43
C ASP A 206 27.21 51.81 -6.61
N THR A 207 27.36 52.38 -7.80
CA THR A 207 28.38 53.41 -8.10
C THR A 207 27.98 54.82 -7.63
N SER A 208 26.82 54.99 -6.98
CA SER A 208 26.34 56.27 -6.44
C SER A 208 26.33 56.30 -4.90
N SER A 209 27.35 55.72 -4.27
CA SER A 209 27.64 55.96 -2.84
C SER A 209 28.36 57.30 -2.67
N GLY A 210 27.59 58.38 -2.71
CA GLY A 210 27.86 59.53 -1.86
C GLY A 210 27.78 59.06 -0.41
N VAL A 211 28.85 59.32 0.35
CA VAL A 211 28.97 59.06 1.79
C VAL A 211 27.74 59.66 2.51
N PRO A 212 26.97 58.88 3.29
CA PRO A 212 25.86 59.43 4.05
C PRO A 212 26.44 60.20 5.24
N ASN A 213 26.21 61.52 5.28
CA ASN A 213 26.27 62.26 6.54
C ASN A 213 25.11 61.77 7.40
N THR A 214 25.47 61.11 8.48
CA THR A 214 24.66 60.98 9.69
C THR A 214 24.48 62.38 10.26
N ASP A 215 23.25 62.85 10.37
CA ASP A 215 22.69 63.67 11.45
C ASP A 215 21.28 64.10 11.01
N ASP A 216 20.40 64.31 11.98
CA ASP A 216 18.95 64.59 11.89
C ASP A 216 18.06 63.35 12.02
N GLU A 217 17.97 62.93 13.29
CA GLU A 217 16.73 62.77 14.04
C GLU A 217 15.46 63.18 13.27
N ASP A 218 14.60 62.20 12.97
CA ASP A 218 13.17 62.36 13.17
C ASP A 218 12.52 60.99 13.36
N ASP A 219 11.88 60.88 14.52
CA ASP A 219 11.10 59.77 15.02
C ASP A 219 9.85 59.50 14.18
N GLU A 220 9.92 58.59 13.21
CA GLU A 220 8.74 57.84 12.77
C GLU A 220 9.00 56.34 12.89
N ILE A 221 8.85 55.88 14.13
CA ILE A 221 8.46 54.51 14.45
C ILE A 221 7.24 54.19 13.58
N PHE A 222 7.47 53.51 12.46
CA PHE A 222 6.46 52.83 11.66
C PHE A 222 5.77 51.82 12.58
N ASN A 223 4.77 52.31 13.31
CA ASN A 223 3.66 51.56 13.86
C ASN A 223 2.88 51.03 12.65
N LEU A 224 3.48 50.08 11.94
CA LEU A 224 2.79 49.16 11.06
C LEU A 224 1.92 48.27 11.96
N ASN A 225 0.85 48.87 12.51
CA ASN A 225 -0.46 48.24 12.50
C ASN A 225 -0.81 48.05 11.02
N LEU A 226 -0.05 47.17 10.37
CA LEU A 226 -0.39 46.62 9.08
C LEU A 226 -1.63 45.81 9.43
N ASP A 227 -2.80 46.42 9.24
CA ASP A 227 -4.05 45.76 8.97
C ASP A 227 -3.80 44.89 7.73
N LEU A 228 -3.03 43.83 7.95
CA LEU A 228 -2.88 42.69 7.07
C LEU A 228 -4.27 42.14 7.01
N LYS A 229 -5.02 42.65 6.02
CA LYS A 229 -6.29 42.11 5.58
C LYS A 229 -6.02 40.63 5.41
N VAL A 230 -6.44 39.86 6.41
CA VAL A 230 -6.26 38.41 6.42
C VAL A 230 -6.92 37.94 5.14
N ASP A 231 -6.13 37.28 4.30
CA ASP A 231 -6.60 36.77 3.03
C ASP A 231 -7.92 36.01 3.28
N PRO A 232 -9.03 36.37 2.62
CA PRO A 232 -10.32 35.72 2.83
C PRO A 232 -10.26 34.20 2.61
N GLU A 233 -9.29 33.69 1.85
CA GLU A 233 -9.04 32.25 1.72
C GLU A 233 -8.45 31.63 3.00
N MET A 234 -7.52 32.33 3.68
CA MET A 234 -6.98 31.88 4.97
C MET A 234 -8.02 31.88 6.08
N GLU A 235 -8.92 32.87 6.09
CA GLU A 235 -10.01 32.91 7.07
C GLU A 235 -11.05 31.82 6.80
N ALA A 236 -11.33 31.50 5.53
CA ALA A 236 -12.16 30.36 5.15
C ALA A 236 -11.56 29.03 5.60
N MET A 237 -10.24 28.84 5.44
CA MET A 237 -9.54 27.64 5.94
C MET A 237 -9.55 27.54 7.47
N ARG A 238 -9.36 28.66 8.19
CA ARG A 238 -9.49 28.68 9.66
C ARG A 238 -10.89 28.28 10.11
N LYS A 239 -11.92 28.86 9.48
CA LYS A 239 -13.31 28.58 9.80
C LYS A 239 -13.71 27.13 9.50
N GLU A 240 -13.17 26.55 8.43
CA GLU A 240 -13.40 25.15 8.08
C GLU A 240 -12.66 24.20 9.04
N SER A 241 -11.43 24.54 9.44
CA SER A 241 -10.67 23.74 10.42
C SER A 241 -11.32 23.74 11.82
N ALA A 242 -11.97 24.84 12.22
CA ALA A 242 -12.69 24.94 13.49
C ALA A 242 -13.94 24.02 13.56
N ARG A 243 -14.41 23.52 12.40
CA ARG A 243 -15.52 22.58 12.29
C ARG A 243 -15.09 21.12 12.43
N ILE A 244 -13.80 20.83 12.54
CA ILE A 244 -13.30 19.46 12.71
C ILE A 244 -13.44 19.01 14.18
N LEU A 245 -14.12 17.88 14.43
CA LEU A 245 -14.29 17.29 15.77
C LEU A 245 -13.22 16.25 16.10
N LYS A 246 -12.94 15.30 15.19
CA LYS A 246 -12.06 14.14 15.41
C LYS A 246 -11.42 13.66 14.10
N ILE A 247 -10.26 13.01 14.20
CA ILE A 247 -9.47 12.49 13.07
C ILE A 247 -9.05 11.02 13.36
N CYS A 248 -9.13 10.09 12.38
CA CYS A 248 -8.63 8.69 12.59
C CYS A 248 -7.12 8.68 12.85
N SER A 249 -6.71 7.94 13.88
CA SER A 249 -5.32 7.82 14.35
C SER A 249 -4.43 6.86 13.53
N ASN A 250 -4.98 6.14 12.54
CA ASN A 250 -4.15 5.51 11.52
C ASN A 250 -3.56 6.66 10.66
N PRO A 251 -2.24 6.86 10.63
CA PRO A 251 -1.60 7.98 9.92
C PRO A 251 -1.90 7.99 8.41
N GLU A 252 -2.36 6.87 7.84
CA GLU A 252 -2.81 6.75 6.44
C GLU A 252 -4.28 7.15 6.22
N CYS A 253 -5.11 7.10 7.25
CA CYS A 253 -6.55 7.21 7.07
C CYS A 253 -7.08 8.63 7.28
N LEU A 254 -6.62 9.28 8.35
CA LEU A 254 -6.92 10.68 8.71
C LEU A 254 -8.39 11.11 8.50
N ALA A 255 -9.35 10.19 8.66
CA ALA A 255 -10.75 10.47 8.37
C ALA A 255 -11.28 11.51 9.36
N VAL A 256 -11.85 12.58 8.83
CA VAL A 256 -12.27 13.74 9.61
C VAL A 256 -13.77 13.67 9.87
N VAL A 257 -14.18 13.81 11.13
CA VAL A 257 -15.58 13.98 11.52
C VAL A 257 -15.83 15.47 11.75
N MET A 258 -16.81 16.03 11.06
CA MET A 258 -17.15 17.47 11.11
C MET A 258 -18.29 17.73 12.10
N LYS A 259 -18.32 18.94 12.70
CA LYS A 259 -19.49 19.50 13.41
C LYS A 259 -20.58 19.83 12.40
N ASN A 260 -21.84 19.69 12.80
CA ASN A 260 -22.93 20.30 12.05
C ASN A 260 -22.99 21.81 12.32
N GLU A 261 -23.86 22.53 11.61
CA GLU A 261 -23.98 23.99 11.70
C GLU A 261 -24.41 24.50 13.09
N THR A 262 -25.04 23.65 13.91
CA THR A 262 -25.43 23.98 15.29
C THR A 262 -24.33 23.70 16.33
N GLY A 263 -23.17 23.17 15.91
CA GLY A 263 -22.02 22.89 16.78
C GLY A 263 -22.10 21.57 17.55
N GLU A 264 -23.12 20.75 17.30
CA GLU A 264 -23.37 19.47 17.95
C GLU A 264 -23.01 18.28 17.02
N ALA A 265 -22.87 17.08 17.57
CA ALA A 265 -22.67 15.88 16.76
C ALA A 265 -24.03 15.41 16.20
N THR A 266 -24.11 15.07 14.92
CA THR A 266 -25.38 14.58 14.33
C THR A 266 -25.81 13.25 14.97
N PRO A 267 -27.09 13.07 15.33
CA PRO A 267 -27.57 11.86 16.01
C PRO A 267 -27.47 10.58 15.14
N GLU A 268 -27.28 10.71 13.83
CA GLU A 268 -27.01 9.61 12.89
C GLU A 268 -25.51 9.35 12.64
N SER A 269 -24.61 10.13 13.25
CA SER A 269 -23.19 9.82 13.16
C SER A 269 -22.87 8.58 14.00
N PRO A 270 -22.33 7.50 13.41
CA PRO A 270 -22.04 6.29 14.17
C PRO A 270 -21.03 6.61 15.27
N LYS A 271 -21.37 6.32 16.53
CA LYS A 271 -20.41 6.36 17.65
C LYS A 271 -19.21 5.49 17.25
N LEU A 272 -18.07 6.12 17.03
CA LEU A 272 -16.82 5.51 16.53
C LEU A 272 -16.26 4.45 17.51
N VAL A 273 -16.77 3.22 17.45
CA VAL A 273 -16.17 1.99 18.02
C VAL A 273 -15.17 1.36 17.03
N ALA A 274 -15.28 1.83 15.81
CA ALA A 274 -14.65 1.37 14.63
C ALA A 274 -14.44 2.59 13.78
N CYS A 275 -13.22 2.90 13.34
CA CYS A 275 -13.17 3.83 12.25
C CYS A 275 -13.96 3.19 11.11
N SER A 276 -15.04 3.83 10.68
CA SER A 276 -15.81 3.41 9.51
C SER A 276 -14.88 3.18 8.32
N ARG A 277 -13.77 3.93 8.30
CA ARG A 277 -12.74 3.97 7.27
C ARG A 277 -11.53 3.08 7.58
N CYS A 278 -10.83 3.27 8.71
CA CYS A 278 -9.61 2.53 9.02
C CYS A 278 -9.86 1.20 9.72
N LYS A 279 -11.04 0.92 10.26
CA LYS A 279 -11.36 -0.33 10.97
C LYS A 279 -10.15 -0.92 11.77
N PHE A 280 -9.34 -0.11 12.46
CA PHE A 280 -8.23 -0.53 13.31
C PHE A 280 -8.54 -0.51 14.83
N THR A 281 -9.77 -0.68 15.34
CA THR A 281 -10.85 -1.63 14.97
C THR A 281 -10.39 -3.03 14.57
N TYR A 282 -11.32 -3.97 14.68
CA TYR A 282 -11.12 -5.38 14.44
C TYR A 282 -11.41 -5.73 12.97
N TYR A 283 -10.59 -6.60 12.36
CA TYR A 283 -10.77 -7.11 10.99
C TYR A 283 -11.02 -8.62 10.98
N CYS A 284 -12.12 -9.05 10.34
CA CYS A 284 -12.36 -10.43 9.90
C CYS A 284 -12.71 -10.42 8.40
N ASP A 285 -11.75 -10.15 7.50
CA ASP A 285 -11.89 -10.45 6.06
C ASP A 285 -10.53 -10.40 5.34
N VAL A 286 -10.22 -11.49 4.62
CA VAL A 286 -8.99 -11.71 3.82
C VAL A 286 -8.83 -10.69 2.68
N SER A 287 -9.93 -10.10 2.20
CA SER A 287 -9.89 -9.10 1.12
C SER A 287 -9.25 -7.75 1.51
N LEU A 288 -9.21 -7.40 2.80
CA LEU A 288 -8.67 -6.10 3.26
C LEU A 288 -7.15 -6.12 3.50
N MET A 289 -6.57 -7.29 3.80
CA MET A 289 -5.13 -7.45 3.99
C MET A 289 -4.34 -7.10 2.71
N ILE A 290 -4.88 -7.45 1.54
CA ILE A 290 -4.33 -7.12 0.22
C ILE A 290 -4.32 -5.61 -0.06
N THR A 291 -5.24 -4.83 0.54
CA THR A 291 -5.34 -3.38 0.29
C THR A 291 -4.40 -2.59 1.21
N LEU A 292 -4.21 -3.04 2.46
CA LEU A 292 -3.23 -2.48 3.40
C LEU A 292 -1.78 -2.69 2.94
N LEU A 293 -1.46 -3.84 2.34
CA LEU A 293 -0.13 -4.09 1.75
C LEU A 293 0.15 -3.25 0.49
N THR A 294 -0.87 -2.63 -0.12
CA THR A 294 -0.72 -1.79 -1.33
C THR A 294 -0.75 -0.28 -1.07
N LEU A 295 -1.16 0.15 0.11
CA LEU A 295 -1.33 1.58 0.44
C LEU A 295 -0.22 2.12 1.37
N LEU A 296 0.58 1.27 2.01
CA LEU A 296 1.76 1.74 2.74
C LEU A 296 2.78 2.35 1.74
N PRO A 297 3.17 3.63 1.88
CA PRO A 297 4.29 4.18 1.14
C PRO A 297 5.56 3.44 1.58
N LEU A 298 6.27 2.87 0.60
CA LEU A 298 7.59 2.27 0.74
C LEU A 298 8.63 3.36 1.08
N ASN A 299 8.61 3.85 2.32
CA ASN A 299 9.71 4.57 2.95
C ASN A 299 10.00 3.88 4.30
N LEU A 300 10.57 2.69 4.21
CA LEU A 300 11.32 2.00 5.27
C LEU A 300 12.60 1.46 4.65
#